data_AF-A0A6I8LIA2-F1
#
_entry.id   AF-A0A6I8LIA2-F1
#
_cell.length_a   1.000
_cell.length_b   1.000
_cell.length_c   1.000
_cell.angle_alpha   90.00
_cell.angle_beta   90.00
_cell.angle_gamma   90.00
#
_symmetry.space_group_name_H-M   'P 1'
#
loop_
_entity.id
_entity.type
_entity.pdbx_description
1 polymer ?
#
loop_
_entity_poly.entity_id
_entity_poly.type
_entity_poly.pdbx_seq_one_letter_code
_entity_poly.pdbx_strand_id
1 'polypeptide(L)'
;MPSEKRRAATEAEAAALASGIRLRIIRLTFSEALTNKELAGRLGRDPATTLHHVRKLVETGLLAAQPPRRGARGAKEIPYLSTGLSWTLDSCGDKDVEQAVLEAYLAEIADTGFEGVHQTRLVVQVAPEERAELETRLNALLEEFRARPRRPGAERTAVYLATYPST
;
A
#
# COMPACT_ATOMS: atom_id res chain seq x y z
N MET A 1 -21.13 -9.46 5.41
CA MET A 1 -20.86 -8.51 6.50
C MET A 1 -20.98 -7.12 5.92
N PRO A 2 -21.57 -6.13 6.62
CA PRO A 2 -21.55 -4.76 6.14
C PRO A 2 -20.10 -4.35 5.92
N SER A 3 -19.80 -3.70 4.79
CA SER A 3 -18.52 -3.03 4.54
C SER A 3 -18.08 -2.33 5.83
N GLU A 4 -16.98 -2.77 6.45
CA GLU A 4 -16.37 -1.96 7.51
C GLU A 4 -16.01 -0.64 6.84
N LYS A 5 -16.82 0.38 7.12
CA LYS A 5 -16.66 1.71 6.55
C LYS A 5 -15.26 2.17 6.96
N ARG A 6 -14.37 2.39 5.98
CA ARG A 6 -13.01 2.88 6.25
C ARG A 6 -13.13 4.08 7.18
N ARG A 7 -12.37 4.06 8.28
CA ARG A 7 -12.37 5.17 9.23
C ARG A 7 -11.44 6.26 8.72
N ALA A 8 -11.73 7.51 9.06
CA ALA A 8 -10.79 8.60 8.81
C ALA A 8 -9.42 8.29 9.42
N ALA A 9 -8.36 8.55 8.65
CA ALA A 9 -7.00 8.57 9.17
C ALA A 9 -6.85 9.68 10.21
N THR A 10 -6.11 9.41 11.28
CA THR A 10 -5.60 10.49 12.14
C THR A 10 -4.55 11.30 11.39
N GLU A 11 -4.26 12.52 11.85
CA GLU A 11 -3.22 13.36 11.23
C GLU A 11 -1.85 12.65 11.16
N ALA A 12 -1.48 11.92 12.21
CA ALA A 12 -0.25 11.14 12.23
C ALA A 12 -0.26 10.00 11.20
N GLU A 13 -1.39 9.33 10.99
CA GLU A 13 -1.55 8.28 9.99
C GLU A 13 -1.60 8.83 8.56
N ALA A 14 -2.26 9.96 8.33
CA ALA A 14 -2.26 10.64 7.03
C ALA A 14 -0.83 11.10 6.68
N ALA A 15 -0.17 11.79 7.61
CA ALA A 15 1.24 12.12 7.51
C ALA A 15 2.11 10.86 7.37
N ALA A 16 1.70 9.73 7.95
CA ALA A 16 2.11 8.33 7.71
C ALA A 16 2.25 7.91 6.23
N LEU A 17 1.15 8.12 5.52
CA LEU A 17 0.87 7.61 4.19
C LEU A 17 1.27 8.57 3.07
N ALA A 18 1.43 9.87 3.38
CA ALA A 18 1.95 10.91 2.49
C ALA A 18 3.44 10.74 2.16
N SER A 19 3.86 9.56 1.71
CA SER A 19 5.22 9.28 1.22
C SER A 19 5.23 7.98 0.43
N GLY A 20 5.62 8.08 -0.85
CA GLY A 20 5.70 6.92 -1.73
C GLY A 20 6.59 5.80 -1.19
N ILE A 21 7.74 6.15 -0.57
CA ILE A 21 8.64 5.15 0.04
C ILE A 21 7.96 4.39 1.17
N ARG A 22 7.19 5.07 2.02
CA ARG A 22 6.48 4.41 3.13
C ARG A 22 5.38 3.47 2.64
N LEU A 23 4.65 3.88 1.60
CA LEU A 23 3.67 3.01 0.94
C LEU A 23 4.33 1.78 0.31
N ARG A 24 5.50 1.94 -0.31
CA ARG A 24 6.31 0.81 -0.83
C ARG A 24 6.77 -0.12 0.29
N ILE A 25 7.19 0.41 1.44
CA ILE A 25 7.57 -0.43 2.60
C ILE A 25 6.36 -1.26 3.09
N ILE A 26 5.19 -0.62 3.25
CA ILE A 26 3.94 -1.30 3.62
C ILE A 26 3.63 -2.44 2.63
N ARG A 27 3.78 -2.18 1.32
CA ARG A 27 3.56 -3.17 0.27
C ARG A 27 4.53 -4.35 0.36
N LEU A 28 5.83 -4.08 0.47
CA LEU A 28 6.88 -5.10 0.54
C LEU A 28 6.70 -6.02 1.75
N THR A 29 6.22 -5.48 2.87
CA THR A 29 6.03 -6.19 4.15
C THR A 29 4.65 -6.82 4.32
N PHE A 30 3.81 -6.82 3.28
CA PHE A 30 2.43 -7.32 3.35
C PHE A 30 2.31 -8.84 3.53
N SER A 31 3.27 -9.61 3.01
CA SER A 31 3.26 -11.08 3.08
C SER A 31 4.49 -11.68 3.74
N GLU A 32 5.60 -10.94 3.80
CA GLU A 32 6.87 -11.41 4.32
C GLU A 32 7.39 -10.39 5.33
N ALA A 33 7.90 -10.88 6.46
CA ALA A 33 8.52 -10.04 7.46
C ALA A 33 9.92 -9.64 6.99
N LEU A 34 10.17 -8.34 6.83
CA LEU A 34 11.45 -7.83 6.30
C LEU A 34 12.18 -6.98 7.33
N THR A 35 13.48 -7.16 7.44
CA THR A 35 14.36 -6.32 8.26
C THR A 35 14.61 -4.97 7.58
N ASN A 36 15.07 -3.98 8.35
CA ASN A 36 15.47 -2.68 7.80
C ASN A 36 16.54 -2.81 6.69
N LYS A 37 17.47 -3.76 6.84
CA LYS A 37 18.53 -4.01 5.86
C LYS A 37 17.97 -4.56 4.54
N GLU A 38 17.05 -5.51 4.62
CA GLU A 38 16.39 -6.08 3.44
C GLU A 38 15.52 -5.04 2.73
N LEU A 39 14.80 -4.22 3.49
CA LEU A 39 14.03 -3.10 2.94
C LEU A 39 14.93 -2.11 2.21
N ALA A 40 16.04 -1.69 2.83
CA ALA A 40 17.00 -0.78 2.22
C ALA A 40 17.55 -1.34 0.90
N GLY A 41 17.89 -2.64 0.89
CA GLY A 41 18.35 -3.35 -0.31
C GLY A 41 17.30 -3.37 -1.42
N ARG A 42 16.05 -3.75 -1.12
CA ARG A 42 14.95 -3.81 -2.11
C ARG A 42 14.54 -2.44 -2.64
N LEU A 43 14.71 -1.39 -1.83
CA LEU A 43 14.37 -0.01 -2.21
C LEU A 43 15.53 0.74 -2.90
N GLY A 44 16.74 0.17 -2.93
CA GLY A 44 17.94 0.86 -3.41
C GLY A 44 18.27 2.11 -2.58
N ARG A 45 18.01 2.07 -1.26
CA ARG A 45 18.21 3.19 -0.33
C ARG A 45 19.21 2.85 0.76
N ASP A 46 19.75 3.86 1.43
CA ASP A 46 20.62 3.63 2.57
C ASP A 46 19.83 3.14 3.81
N PRO A 47 20.44 2.32 4.68
CA PRO A 47 19.76 1.80 5.86
C PRO A 47 19.31 2.86 6.87
N ALA A 48 19.98 4.01 6.96
CA ALA A 48 19.63 5.04 7.94
C ALA A 48 18.34 5.78 7.52
N THR A 49 18.24 6.16 6.24
CA THR A 49 17.03 6.74 5.66
C THR A 49 15.86 5.76 5.71
N THR A 50 16.10 4.48 5.38
CA THR A 50 15.05 3.45 5.47
C THR A 50 14.54 3.30 6.90
N LEU A 51 15.43 3.36 7.89
CA LEU A 51 15.07 3.22 9.30
C LEU A 51 14.17 4.36 9.78
N HIS A 52 14.39 5.58 9.30
CA HIS A 52 13.52 6.72 9.58
C HIS A 52 12.07 6.44 9.16
N HIS A 53 11.88 5.92 7.94
CA HIS A 53 10.55 5.55 7.44
C HIS A 53 9.92 4.40 8.23
N VAL A 54 10.69 3.35 8.52
CA VAL A 54 10.22 2.20 9.29
C VAL A 54 9.75 2.62 10.68
N ARG A 55 10.51 3.47 11.38
CA ARG A 55 10.12 3.96 12.72
C ARG A 55 8.79 4.69 12.70
N LYS A 56 8.62 5.62 11.76
CA LYS A 56 7.37 6.38 11.61
C LYS A 56 6.17 5.48 11.30
N LEU A 57 6.37 4.42 10.53
CA LEU A 57 5.34 3.43 10.25
C LEU A 57 5.00 2.55 11.45
N VAL A 58 5.98 2.21 12.29
CA VAL A 58 5.74 1.47 13.53
C VAL A 58 5.02 2.33 14.57
N GLU A 59 5.44 3.58 14.73
CA GLU A 59 4.82 4.56 15.63
C GLU A 59 3.32 4.78 15.34
N THR A 60 2.93 4.67 14.07
CA THR A 60 1.55 4.81 13.60
C THR A 60 0.79 3.48 13.48
N GLY A 61 1.41 2.36 13.86
CA GLY A 61 0.78 1.03 13.79
C GLY A 61 0.58 0.48 12.38
N LEU A 62 1.15 1.12 11.35
CA LEU A 62 1.15 0.65 9.96
C LEU A 62 2.10 -0.54 9.76
N LEU A 63 3.12 -0.65 10.60
CA LEU A 63 4.01 -1.81 10.71
C LEU A 63 4.07 -2.35 12.15
N ALA A 64 4.22 -3.66 12.27
CA ALA A 64 4.49 -4.34 13.53
C ALA A 64 5.89 -4.97 13.51
N ALA A 65 6.71 -4.65 14.52
CA ALA A 65 7.98 -5.32 14.76
C ALA A 65 7.74 -6.78 15.14
N GLN A 66 8.52 -7.68 14.55
CA GLN A 66 8.46 -9.12 14.76
C GLN A 66 9.56 -9.57 15.72
N PRO A 67 9.50 -10.81 16.25
CA PRO A 67 10.56 -11.36 17.06
C PRO A 67 11.93 -11.23 16.38
N PRO A 68 12.97 -10.73 17.09
CA PRO A 68 14.29 -10.58 16.50
C PRO A 68 14.86 -11.92 16.03
N ARG A 69 15.56 -11.90 14.89
CA ARG A 69 16.29 -13.07 14.36
C ARG A 69 17.78 -12.77 14.25
N ARG A 70 18.58 -13.83 14.16
CA ARG A 70 20.03 -13.71 13.90
C ARG A 70 20.26 -13.52 12.40
N GLY A 71 20.84 -12.39 12.04
CA GLY A 71 21.31 -12.08 10.69
C GLY A 71 22.70 -12.65 10.41
N ALA A 72 23.24 -12.26 9.26
CA ALA A 72 24.60 -12.64 8.87
C ALA A 72 25.61 -12.22 9.95
N ARG A 73 26.56 -13.11 10.27
CA ARG A 73 27.59 -12.90 11.31
C ARG A 73 27.04 -12.68 12.72
N GLY A 74 25.80 -13.10 13.00
CA GLY A 74 25.22 -13.09 14.34
C GLY A 74 24.62 -11.75 14.78
N ALA A 75 24.51 -10.77 13.87
CA ALA A 75 23.84 -9.51 14.17
C ALA A 75 22.37 -9.75 14.57
N LYS A 76 21.89 -9.04 15.60
CA LYS A 76 20.47 -9.06 15.97
C LYS A 76 19.69 -8.16 15.01
N GLU A 77 18.78 -8.74 14.23
CA GLU A 77 17.96 -8.03 13.26
C GLU A 77 16.48 -8.13 13.65
N ILE A 78 15.74 -7.03 13.48
CA ILE A 78 14.29 -6.97 13.77
C ILE A 78 13.54 -6.92 12.43
N PRO A 79 12.75 -7.97 12.10
CA PRO A 79 11.85 -7.93 10.95
C PRO A 79 10.57 -7.13 11.24
N TYR A 80 9.92 -6.64 10.20
CA TYR A 80 8.67 -5.87 10.28
C TYR A 80 7.62 -6.44 9.30
N LEU A 81 6.37 -6.49 9.74
CA LEU A 81 5.21 -6.87 8.93
C LEU A 81 4.21 -5.73 8.84
N SER A 82 3.56 -5.57 7.68
CA SER A 82 2.41 -4.69 7.57
C SER A 82 1.23 -5.24 8.36
N THR A 83 0.53 -4.36 9.06
CA THR A 83 -0.67 -4.68 9.85
C THR A 83 -1.94 -4.72 8.99
N GLY A 84 -1.87 -4.24 7.75
CA GLY A 84 -3.05 -4.04 6.90
C GLY A 84 -3.86 -2.77 7.22
N LEU A 85 -3.46 -2.01 8.24
CA LEU A 85 -4.15 -0.80 8.70
C LEU A 85 -4.36 0.22 7.57
N SER A 86 -3.41 0.39 6.65
CA SER A 86 -3.53 1.31 5.52
C SER A 86 -4.78 1.09 4.67
N TRP A 87 -5.34 -0.13 4.63
CA TRP A 87 -6.53 -0.48 3.85
C TRP A 87 -7.84 -0.18 4.59
N THR A 88 -7.80 0.00 5.90
CA THR A 88 -8.96 0.37 6.72
C THR A 88 -9.08 1.88 6.91
N LEU A 89 -8.08 2.64 6.45
CA LEU A 89 -8.04 4.09 6.54
C LEU A 89 -8.60 4.75 5.28
N ASP A 90 -9.39 5.78 5.51
CA ASP A 90 -9.82 6.73 4.50
C ASP A 90 -8.89 7.95 4.58
N SER A 91 -8.32 8.34 3.45
CA SER A 91 -7.49 9.55 3.34
C SER A 91 -8.31 10.83 3.37
N CYS A 92 -9.65 10.76 3.31
CA CYS A 92 -10.58 11.88 3.37
C CYS A 92 -10.24 13.03 2.40
N GLY A 93 -9.65 12.72 1.24
CA GLY A 93 -9.26 13.71 0.24
C GLY A 93 -7.95 14.45 0.51
N ASP A 94 -7.08 13.91 1.39
CA ASP A 94 -5.73 14.44 1.59
C ASP A 94 -4.88 14.29 0.32
N LYS A 95 -4.57 15.42 -0.30
CA LYS A 95 -3.85 15.50 -1.58
C LYS A 95 -2.44 14.94 -1.51
N ASP A 96 -1.75 15.09 -0.38
CA ASP A 96 -0.38 14.61 -0.23
C ASP A 96 -0.36 13.08 -0.15
N VAL A 97 -1.40 12.49 0.48
CA VAL A 97 -1.60 11.04 0.47
C VAL A 97 -1.94 10.55 -0.93
N GLU A 98 -2.87 11.20 -1.64
CA GLU A 98 -3.26 10.83 -3.01
C GLU A 98 -2.06 10.86 -3.98
N GLN A 99 -1.26 11.93 -3.92
CA GLN A 99 -0.04 12.05 -4.71
C GLN A 99 0.96 10.94 -4.37
N ALA A 100 1.19 10.69 -3.08
CA ALA A 100 2.12 9.64 -2.65
C ALA A 100 1.69 8.24 -3.12
N VAL A 101 0.38 7.95 -3.18
CA VAL A 101 -0.16 6.68 -3.69
C VAL A 101 0.14 6.51 -5.17
N LEU A 102 -0.05 7.57 -5.99
CA LEU A 102 0.33 7.54 -7.40
C LEU A 102 1.84 7.37 -7.59
N GLU A 103 2.66 8.12 -6.86
CA GLU A 103 4.12 8.00 -6.91
C GLU A 103 4.61 6.60 -6.54
N ALA A 104 4.03 6.00 -5.49
CA ALA A 104 4.35 4.63 -5.10
C ALA A 104 4.02 3.63 -6.21
N TYR A 105 2.85 3.74 -6.82
CA TYR A 105 2.44 2.89 -7.94
C TYR A 105 3.39 3.01 -9.13
N LEU A 106 3.73 4.23 -9.55
CA LEU A 106 4.64 4.46 -10.67
C LEU A 106 6.04 3.88 -10.39
N ALA A 107 6.53 4.03 -9.16
CA ALA A 107 7.80 3.44 -8.75
C ALA A 107 7.75 1.90 -8.73
N GLU A 108 6.64 1.29 -8.30
CA GLU A 108 6.46 -0.16 -8.36
C GLU A 108 6.51 -0.68 -9.81
N ILE A 109 5.79 -0.05 -10.74
CA ILE A 109 5.81 -0.42 -12.16
C ILE A 109 7.20 -0.22 -12.78
N ALA A 110 7.91 0.83 -12.39
CA ALA A 110 9.28 1.08 -12.85
C ALA A 110 10.25 -0.03 -12.42
N ASP A 111 10.06 -0.62 -11.23
CA ASP A 111 10.91 -1.70 -10.72
C ASP A 111 10.54 -3.07 -11.30
N THR A 112 9.25 -3.37 -11.46
CA THR A 112 8.78 -4.67 -11.99
C THR A 112 8.84 -4.75 -13.51
N GLY A 113 8.86 -3.60 -14.19
CA GLY A 113 8.60 -3.52 -15.62
C GLY A 113 7.12 -3.76 -15.96
N PHE A 114 6.81 -3.75 -17.25
CA PHE A 114 5.44 -3.93 -17.77
C PHE A 114 5.07 -5.38 -18.07
N GLU A 115 5.99 -6.33 -17.86
CA GLU A 115 5.70 -7.75 -18.06
C GLU A 115 4.62 -8.22 -17.08
N GLY A 116 3.57 -8.87 -17.58
CA GLY A 116 2.41 -9.29 -16.78
C GLY A 116 1.46 -8.16 -16.36
N VAL A 117 1.70 -6.92 -16.77
CA VAL A 117 0.81 -5.79 -16.44
C VAL A 117 -0.32 -5.69 -17.47
N HIS A 118 -1.54 -5.99 -17.04
CA HIS A 118 -2.76 -5.82 -17.84
C HIS A 118 -3.39 -4.46 -17.57
N GLN A 119 -3.51 -3.62 -18.60
CA GLN A 119 -4.04 -2.27 -18.47
C GLN A 119 -5.21 -2.03 -19.40
N THR A 120 -6.18 -1.23 -18.95
CA THR A 120 -7.29 -0.74 -19.77
C THR A 120 -7.38 0.76 -19.58
N ARG A 121 -7.42 1.52 -20.68
CA ARG A 121 -7.64 2.96 -20.68
C ARG A 121 -8.92 3.26 -21.44
N LEU A 122 -9.90 3.85 -20.75
CA LEU A 122 -11.24 4.11 -21.27
C LEU A 122 -11.71 5.49 -20.79
N VAL A 123 -12.51 6.16 -21.63
CA VAL A 123 -13.31 7.32 -21.24
C VAL A 123 -14.78 6.92 -21.39
N VAL A 124 -15.59 7.21 -20.37
CA VAL A 124 -17.05 7.03 -20.41
C VAL A 124 -17.71 8.39 -20.20
N GLN A 125 -18.79 8.65 -20.95
CA GLN A 125 -19.62 9.84 -20.80
C GLN A 125 -20.98 9.40 -20.27
N VAL A 126 -21.22 9.65 -18.99
CA VAL A 126 -22.39 9.18 -18.24
C VAL A 126 -22.90 10.28 -17.33
N ALA A 127 -24.17 10.19 -16.92
CA ALA A 127 -24.74 11.13 -15.95
C ALA A 127 -24.06 11.01 -14.57
N PRO A 128 -24.15 12.03 -13.69
CA PRO A 128 -23.55 11.99 -12.36
C PRO A 128 -23.98 10.78 -11.52
N GLU A 129 -25.24 10.35 -11.65
CA GLU A 129 -25.80 9.20 -10.94
C GLU A 129 -25.16 7.89 -11.41
N GLU A 130 -24.98 7.73 -12.73
CA GLU A 130 -24.33 6.58 -13.34
C GLU A 130 -22.83 6.54 -13.01
N ARG A 131 -22.17 7.70 -12.92
CA ARG A 131 -20.79 7.79 -12.41
C ARG A 131 -20.69 7.30 -10.97
N ALA A 132 -21.60 7.73 -10.10
CA ALA A 132 -21.64 7.28 -8.71
C ALA A 132 -21.92 5.77 -8.60
N GLU A 133 -22.78 5.23 -9.46
CA GLU A 133 -23.01 3.78 -9.56
C GLU A 133 -21.74 3.03 -9.95
N LEU A 134 -21.04 3.49 -10.99
CA LEU A 134 -19.78 2.89 -11.46
C LEU A 134 -18.74 2.84 -10.32
N GLU A 135 -18.52 3.96 -9.63
CA GLU A 135 -17.58 4.04 -8.52
C GLU A 135 -17.99 3.11 -7.36
N THR A 136 -19.29 3.04 -7.06
CA THR A 136 -19.82 2.15 -6.02
C THR A 136 -19.57 0.68 -6.36
N ARG A 137 -19.85 0.27 -7.61
CA ARG A 137 -19.69 -1.13 -8.06
C ARG A 137 -18.23 -1.55 -8.14
N LEU A 138 -17.34 -0.68 -8.62
CA LEU A 138 -15.90 -0.93 -8.63
C LEU A 138 -15.36 -1.12 -7.21
N ASN A 139 -15.71 -0.22 -6.28
CA ASN A 139 -15.30 -0.34 -4.88
C ASN A 139 -15.82 -1.62 -4.22
N ALA A 140 -17.09 -1.97 -4.47
CA ALA A 140 -17.68 -3.21 -3.95
C ALA A 140 -16.94 -4.46 -4.45
N LEU A 141 -16.55 -4.49 -5.73
CA LEU A 141 -15.78 -5.58 -6.32
C LEU A 141 -14.38 -5.70 -5.69
N LEU A 142 -13.68 -4.57 -5.50
CA LEU A 142 -12.36 -4.56 -4.86
C LEU A 142 -12.44 -5.06 -3.41
N GLU A 143 -13.45 -4.63 -2.66
CA GLU A 143 -13.66 -5.07 -1.28
C GLU A 143 -14.02 -6.57 -1.22
N GLU A 144 -14.81 -7.08 -2.16
CA GLU A 144 -15.12 -8.52 -2.25
C GLU A 144 -13.84 -9.36 -2.33
N PHE A 145 -12.90 -9.00 -3.21
CA PHE A 145 -11.64 -9.75 -3.36
C PHE A 145 -10.68 -9.53 -2.19
N ARG A 146 -10.66 -8.34 -1.60
CA ARG A 146 -9.87 -8.05 -0.39
C ARG A 146 -10.31 -8.91 0.79
N ALA A 147 -11.63 -9.09 0.98
CA ALA A 147 -12.19 -9.82 2.10
C ALA A 147 -12.00 -11.36 1.98
N ARG A 148 -11.58 -11.87 0.82
CA ARG A 148 -11.37 -13.31 0.63
C ARG A 148 -10.15 -13.78 1.44
N PRO A 149 -10.23 -14.97 2.07
CA PRO A 149 -9.07 -15.58 2.72
C PRO A 149 -7.91 -15.75 1.74
N ARG A 150 -6.69 -15.42 2.21
CA ARG A 150 -5.47 -15.64 1.42
C ARG A 150 -5.26 -17.14 1.20
N ARG A 151 -5.02 -17.55 -0.04
CA ARG A 151 -4.65 -18.92 -0.38
C ARG A 151 -3.12 -19.03 -0.43
N PRO A 152 -2.50 -19.91 0.38
CA PRO A 152 -1.06 -20.14 0.30
C PRO A 152 -0.66 -20.57 -1.12
N GLY A 153 0.43 -20.01 -1.64
CA GLY A 153 0.95 -20.32 -2.98
C GLY A 153 0.22 -19.65 -4.15
N ALA A 154 -0.88 -18.92 -3.91
CA ALA A 154 -1.51 -18.11 -4.95
C ALA A 154 -0.64 -16.89 -5.28
N GLU A 155 -0.54 -16.57 -6.57
CA GLU A 155 0.16 -15.36 -7.02
C GLU A 155 -0.56 -14.10 -6.53
N ARG A 156 0.22 -13.07 -6.21
CA ARG A 156 -0.31 -11.80 -5.70
C ARG A 156 -0.64 -10.88 -6.87
N THR A 157 -1.90 -10.51 -7.00
CA THR A 157 -2.34 -9.50 -7.96
C THR A 157 -2.34 -8.11 -7.32
N ALA A 158 -1.67 -7.15 -7.95
CA ALA A 158 -1.74 -5.74 -7.60
C ALA A 158 -2.83 -5.05 -8.43
N VAL A 159 -3.63 -4.20 -7.80
CA VAL A 159 -4.62 -3.37 -8.48
C VAL A 159 -4.43 -1.93 -8.04
N TYR A 160 -4.27 -1.04 -9.01
CA TYR A 160 -4.34 0.40 -8.86
C TYR A 160 -5.47 0.89 -9.77
N LEU A 161 -6.39 1.68 -9.21
CA LEU A 161 -7.53 2.24 -9.91
C LEU A 161 -7.60 3.73 -9.60
N ALA A 162 -7.70 4.54 -10.65
CA ALA A 162 -7.93 5.97 -10.54
C ALA A 162 -9.08 6.37 -11.45
N THR A 163 -10.02 7.15 -10.92
CA THR A 163 -11.05 7.84 -11.70
C THR A 163 -10.76 9.33 -11.65
N TYR A 164 -10.87 10.00 -12.80
CA TYR A 164 -10.65 11.44 -12.91
C TYR A 164 -11.50 11.98 -14.06
N PRO A 165 -11.88 13.27 -14.03
CA PRO A 165 -12.55 13.90 -15.16
C PRO A 165 -11.65 13.85 -16.41
N SER A 166 -12.15 13.26 -17.50
CA SER A 166 -11.50 13.43 -18.81
C SER A 166 -11.80 14.84 -19.29
N THR A 167 -10.77 15.65 -19.46
CA THR A 167 -10.86 16.94 -20.17
C THR A 167 -10.69 16.73 -21.67
#